data_AF-A0A9D3Y2X4-F1
#
_entry.id   AF-A0A9D3Y2X4-F1
#
_cell.length_a   1.000
_cell.length_b   1.000
_cell.length_c   1.000
_cell.angle_alpha   90.00
_cell.angle_beta   90.00
_cell.angle_gamma   90.00
#
_symmetry.space_group_name_H-M   'P 1'
#
loop_
_entity.id
_entity.type
_entity.pdbx_description
1 polymer ?
#
loop_
_entity_poly.entity_id
_entity_poly.type
_entity_poly.pdbx_seq_one_letter_code
_entity_poly.pdbx_strand_id
1 'polypeptide(L)' 'MTHILGGRFSMTSSGELHVRDVRDSDAYIEFRCTGTSDVTAKQKISEAAKLEIHGKIKQFII' A
#
# COMPACT_ATOMS: atom_id res chain seq x y z
N MET A 1 2.32 -16.39 0.01
CA MET A 1 2.27 -16.06 1.45
C MET A 1 1.90 -14.58 1.56
N THR A 2 0.75 -14.28 2.15
CA THR A 2 0.27 -12.92 2.40
C THR A 2 0.98 -12.40 3.65
N HIS A 3 1.77 -11.34 3.55
CA HIS A 3 2.29 -10.68 4.76
C HIS A 3 1.11 -9.95 5.42
N ILE A 4 0.64 -10.45 6.57
CA ILE A 4 -0.45 -9.82 7.31
C ILE A 4 0.11 -8.61 8.05
N LEU A 5 -0.01 -7.44 7.44
CA LEU A 5 -0.29 -6.25 8.21
C LEU A 5 -1.71 -6.46 8.78
N GLY A 6 -1.88 -6.44 10.09
CA GLY A 6 -3.19 -6.72 10.70
C GLY A 6 -4.22 -5.62 10.37
N GLY A 7 -5.49 -6.00 10.30
CA GLY A 7 -6.60 -5.04 10.20
C GLY A 7 -6.93 -4.60 8.76
N ARG A 8 -6.83 -3.29 8.49
CA ARG A 8 -7.30 -2.64 7.25
C ARG A 8 -6.34 -2.74 6.06
N PHE A 9 -5.07 -3.07 6.29
CA PHE A 9 -4.04 -3.10 5.26
C PHE A 9 -3.56 -4.54 5.05
N SER A 10 -3.41 -5.00 3.82
CA SER A 10 -2.85 -6.34 3.55
C SER A 10 -2.06 -6.34 2.26
N MET A 11 -0.95 -7.09 2.20
CA MET A 11 -0.12 -7.16 0.99
C MET A 11 -0.23 -8.54 0.32
N THR A 12 -0.46 -8.58 -0.99
CA THR A 12 -0.47 -9.82 -1.76
C THR A 12 0.94 -10.40 -1.88
N SER A 13 1.06 -11.67 -2.27
CA SER A 13 2.38 -12.26 -2.54
C SER A 13 3.08 -11.66 -3.77
N SER A 14 2.33 -10.99 -4.64
CA SER A 14 2.83 -10.20 -5.77
C SER A 14 3.35 -8.81 -5.37
N GLY A 15 3.11 -8.38 -4.12
CA GLY A 15 3.54 -7.08 -3.60
C GLY A 15 2.52 -5.95 -3.75
N GLU A 16 1.28 -6.25 -4.11
CA GLU A 16 0.20 -5.24 -4.18
C GLU A 16 -0.32 -4.93 -2.78
N LEU A 17 -0.61 -3.66 -2.50
CA LEU A 17 -1.14 -3.22 -1.21
C LEU A 17 -2.66 -3.06 -1.30
N HIS A 18 -3.39 -3.90 -0.59
CA HIS A 18 -4.83 -3.77 -0.43
C HIS A 18 -5.17 -2.96 0.82
N VAL A 19 -5.92 -1.88 0.63
CA VAL A 19 -6.49 -1.05 1.70
C VAL A 19 -8.00 -1.29 1.78
N ARG A 20 -8.49 -1.75 2.93
CA ARG A 20 -9.90 -2.04 3.24
C ARG A 20 -10.42 -1.01 4.25
N ASP A 21 -11.73 -0.82 4.31
CA ASP A 21 -12.36 0.19 5.19
C ASP A 21 -11.68 1.56 5.05
N VAL A 22 -11.61 2.08 3.82
CA VAL A 22 -10.98 3.37 3.51
C VAL A 22 -11.73 4.50 4.24
N ARG A 23 -10.96 5.31 4.97
CA ARG A 23 -11.42 6.44 5.80
C ARG A 23 -10.82 7.73 5.27
N ASP A 24 -11.49 8.85 5.48
CA ASP A 24 -11.01 10.16 5.01
C ASP A 24 -9.61 10.51 5.51
N SER A 25 -9.24 10.02 6.71
CA SER A 25 -7.89 10.16 7.26
C SER A 25 -6.79 9.50 6.41
N ASP A 26 -7.13 8.48 5.62
CA ASP A 26 -6.17 7.75 4.79
C ASP A 26 -5.71 8.59 3.58
N ALA A 27 -6.43 9.66 3.22
CA ALA A 27 -6.01 10.62 2.18
C ALA A 27 -4.73 11.38 2.56
N TYR A 28 -4.38 11.41 3.84
CA TYR A 28 -3.18 12.08 4.36
C TYR A 28 -2.00 11.11 4.56
N ILE A 29 -2.17 9.83 4.20
CA ILE A 29 -1.12 8.81 4.31
C ILE A 29 -0.38 8.69 2.98
N GLU A 30 0.95 8.61 3.05
CA GLU A 30 1.78 8.29 1.89
C GLU A 30 2.11 6.79 1.85
N PHE A 31 1.83 6.14 0.73
CA PHE A 31 2.18 4.74 0.50
C PHE A 31 3.39 4.65 -0.40
N ARG A 32 4.42 3.88 0.00
CA ARG A 32 5.64 3.69 -0.79
C ARG A 32 5.96 2.21 -0.90
N CYS A 33 6.32 1.78 -2.10
CA CYS A 33 6.85 0.45 -2.33
C CYS A 33 8.36 0.46 -2.08
N THR A 34 8.83 -0.53 -1.34
CA THR A 34 10.24 -0.69 -1.02
C THR A 34 10.71 -2.05 -1.52
N GLY A 35 11.62 -2.05 -2.48
CA GLY A 35 12.26 -3.24 -2.99
C GLY A 35 13.68 -3.37 -2.46
N THR A 36 14.05 -4.55 -1.98
CA THR A 36 15.43 -4.87 -1.62
C THR A 36 16.00 -5.83 -2.65
N SER A 37 17.20 -5.54 -3.16
CA SER A 37 17.91 -6.46 -4.04
C SER A 37 18.59 -7.56 -3.23
N ASP A 38 18.25 -8.82 -3.48
CA ASP A 38 18.89 -9.96 -2.80
C ASP A 38 20.39 -10.09 -3.11
N VAL A 39 20.82 -9.58 -4.28
CA VAL A 39 22.23 -9.65 -4.73
C VAL A 39 23.10 -8.59 -4.08
N THR A 40 22.57 -7.38 -3.91
CA THR A 40 23.37 -6.21 -3.46
C THR A 40 22.99 -5.71 -2.07
N ALA A 41 21.93 -6.27 -1.47
CA ALA A 41 21.25 -5.78 -0.27
C ALA A 41 20.81 -4.30 -0.34
N LYS A 42 20.88 -3.68 -1.53
CA LYS A 42 20.48 -2.27 -1.71
C LYS A 42 18.97 -2.16 -1.75
N GLN A 43 18.48 -1.15 -1.05
CA GLN A 43 17.07 -0.79 -1.04
C GLN A 43 16.79 0.28 -2.10
N LYS A 44 15.69 0.13 -2.81
CA LYS A 44 15.09 1.17 -3.65
C LYS A 44 13.67 1.44 -3.16
N ILE A 45 13.33 2.72 -3.11
CA ILE A 45 12.02 3.20 -2.65
C ILE A 45 11.36 3.88 -3.85
N SER A 46 10.09 3.57 -4.10
CA SER A 46 9.29 4.22 -5.14
C SER A 46 8.92 5.65 -4.75
N GLU A 47 8.44 6.41 -5.72
CA GLU A 47 7.65 7.61 -5.45
C GLU A 47 6.42 7.26 -4.58
N ALA A 48 5.92 8.26 -3.85
CA ALA A 48 4.77 8.09 -2.97
C ALA A 48 3.46 8.06 -3.76
N ALA A 49 2.64 7.05 -3.49
CA ALA A 49 1.24 7.00 -3.89
C ALA A 49 0.35 7.66 -2.82
N LYS A 50 -0.67 8.39 -3.28
CA LYS A 50 -1.66 9.05 -2.42
C LYS A 50 -3.05 8.56 -2.80
N LEU A 51 -3.90 8.41 -1.78
CA LEU A 51 -5.31 8.07 -1.98
C LEU A 51 -6.14 9.34 -2.12
N GLU A 52 -6.87 9.46 -3.22
CA GLU A 52 -7.93 10.45 -3.36
C GLU A 52 -9.28 9.80 -3.02
N ILE A 53 -9.91 10.25 -1.93
CA ILE A 53 -11.14 9.65 -1.43
C ILE A 53 -12.33 10.49 -1.89
N HIS A 54 -13.06 9.97 -2.87
CA HIS A 54 -14.29 10.58 -3.36
C HIS A 54 -15.48 9.87 -2.72
N GLY A 55 -16.40 10.65 -2.14
CA GLY A 55 -17.49 10.16 -1.27
C GLY A 55 -18.59 9.30 -1.92
N LYS A 56 -18.32 8.55 -3.00
CA LYS A 56 -19.33 7.72 -3.67
C LYS A 56 -19.01 6.23 -3.80
N ILE A 57 -17.76 5.75 -3.78
CA ILE A 57 -17.44 4.30 -3.76
C ILE A 57 -16.09 4.08 -3.05
N LYS A 58 -16.05 3.22 -2.02
CA LYS A 58 -14.88 2.97 -1.15
C LYS A 58 -14.13 1.67 -1.48
N GLN A 59 -13.69 1.51 -2.72
CA GLN A 59 -12.77 0.41 -3.05
C GLN A 59 -11.75 0.89 -4.08
N PHE A 60 -10.47 0.85 -3.71
CA PHE A 60 -9.34 1.15 -4.57
C PHE A 60 -8.34 0.00 -4.48
N ILE A 61 -7.87 -0.48 -5.64
CA ILE A 61 -6.75 -1.42 -5.77
C ILE A 61 -5.60 -0.58 -6.32
N ILE A 62 -4.49 -0.49 -5.58
CA ILE A 62 -3.26 0.20 -5.99
C ILE A 62 -2.15 -0.84 -6.17
#